data_AF-A0A1H6U174-F1
#
_entry.id   AF-A0A1H6U174-F1
#
_cell.length_a   1.000
_cell.length_b   1.000
_cell.length_c   1.000
_cell.angle_alpha   90.00
_cell.angle_beta   90.00
_cell.angle_gamma   90.00
#
_symmetry.space_group_name_H-M   'P 1'
#
loop_
_entity.id
_entity.type
_entity.pdbx_description
1 polymer ?
#
loop_
_entity_poly.entity_id
_entity_poly.type
_entity_poly.pdbx_seq_one_letter_code
_entity_poly.pdbx_strand_id
1 'polypeptide(L)'
;MKMDMKLKKWICKQLFIKLLFVFFVFSFCTFEMKVYANGRPISYIEESKRKTKIATVGVESLNVRVEPGIHETIKGSLFRGDRVLVYMESERNASGYTWVKIRRISDGFEGWVAKNYLK
;
A
#
# COMPACT_ATOMS: atom_id res chain seq x y z
N MET A 1 -35.32 58.04 11.40
CA MET A 1 -34.19 57.33 10.76
C MET A 1 -34.74 56.27 9.82
N LYS A 2 -34.86 56.58 8.52
CA LYS A 2 -35.59 55.76 7.54
C LYS A 2 -34.59 54.83 6.87
N MET A 3 -34.52 53.58 7.32
CA MET A 3 -33.59 52.59 6.78
C MET A 3 -34.05 52.18 5.37
N ASP A 4 -33.20 52.40 4.37
CA ASP A 4 -33.49 52.17 2.96
C ASP A 4 -33.92 50.71 2.72
N MET A 5 -35.10 50.53 2.10
CA MET A 5 -35.70 49.23 1.79
C MET A 5 -34.83 48.40 0.82
N LYS A 6 -33.95 49.05 0.05
CA LYS A 6 -32.95 48.37 -0.80
C LYS A 6 -31.89 47.66 0.02
N LEU A 7 -31.48 48.24 1.16
CA LEU A 7 -30.51 47.65 2.07
C LEU A 7 -31.07 46.41 2.78
N LYS A 8 -32.36 46.43 3.17
CA LYS A 8 -33.05 45.24 3.72
C LYS A 8 -33.15 44.10 2.70
N LYS A 9 -33.50 44.38 1.44
CA LYS A 9 -33.52 43.36 0.37
C LYS A 9 -32.12 42.81 0.05
N TRP A 10 -31.09 43.65 0.09
CA TRP A 10 -29.70 43.26 -0.18
C TRP A 10 -29.13 42.37 0.93
N ILE A 11 -29.36 42.72 2.20
CA ILE A 11 -28.95 41.92 3.36
C ILE A 11 -29.70 40.58 3.39
N CYS A 12 -31.00 40.56 3.06
CA CYS A 12 -31.79 39.33 3.01
C CYS A 12 -31.32 38.37 1.90
N LYS A 13 -30.94 38.90 0.72
CA LYS A 13 -30.33 38.12 -0.36
C LYS A 13 -28.95 37.56 0.03
N GLN A 14 -28.15 38.36 0.74
CA GLN A 14 -26.83 37.96 1.25
C GLN A 14 -26.91 36.89 2.35
N LEU A 15 -27.92 36.95 3.24
CA LEU A 15 -28.16 35.90 4.24
C LEU A 15 -28.68 34.59 3.61
N PHE A 16 -29.49 34.66 2.55
CA PHE A 16 -30.05 33.46 1.90
C PHE A 16 -28.98 32.67 1.11
N ILE A 17 -28.01 33.34 0.49
CA ILE A 17 -26.87 32.71 -0.19
C ILE A 17 -25.91 32.07 0.80
N LYS A 18 -25.70 32.68 1.99
CA LYS A 18 -24.91 32.06 3.07
C LYS A 18 -25.56 30.78 3.59
N LEU A 19 -26.89 30.72 3.65
CA LEU A 19 -27.62 29.52 4.10
C LEU A 19 -27.56 28.39 3.06
N LEU A 20 -27.62 28.71 1.76
CA LEU A 20 -27.47 27.74 0.67
C LEU A 20 -26.02 27.20 0.52
N PHE A 21 -25.01 27.98 0.88
CA PHE A 21 -23.62 27.54 0.84
C PHE A 21 -23.27 26.51 1.93
N VAL A 22 -23.93 26.56 3.08
CA VAL A 22 -23.75 25.56 4.14
C VAL A 22 -24.24 24.18 3.69
N PHE A 23 -25.37 24.11 2.95
CA PHE A 23 -25.87 22.83 2.41
C PHE A 23 -24.99 22.27 1.29
N PHE A 24 -24.35 23.14 0.48
CA PHE A 24 -23.49 22.67 -0.62
C PHE A 24 -22.16 22.08 -0.13
N VAL A 25 -21.60 22.61 0.96
CA VAL A 25 -20.42 22.03 1.61
C VAL A 25 -20.77 20.76 2.39
N PHE A 26 -22.01 20.64 2.90
CA PHE A 26 -22.51 19.40 3.51
C PHE A 26 -22.77 18.27 2.50
N SER A 27 -23.03 18.58 1.22
CA SER A 27 -23.33 17.59 0.16
C SER A 27 -22.08 17.01 -0.51
N PHE A 28 -20.94 17.71 -0.44
CA PHE A 28 -19.65 17.23 -0.97
C PHE A 28 -18.64 16.84 0.12
N CYS A 29 -19.04 16.78 1.39
CA CYS A 29 -18.33 15.92 2.32
C CYS A 29 -18.73 14.49 1.94
N THR A 30 -17.99 13.89 1.02
CA THR A 30 -18.07 12.47 0.72
C THR A 30 -17.83 11.73 2.02
N PHE A 31 -18.95 11.43 2.68
CA PHE A 31 -19.01 10.50 3.77
C PHE A 31 -18.71 9.14 3.15
N GLU A 32 -17.43 8.85 2.97
CA GLU A 32 -16.97 7.49 2.73
C GLU A 32 -17.42 6.69 3.95
N MET A 33 -18.52 5.95 3.81
CA MET A 33 -18.86 4.86 4.71
C MET A 33 -17.74 3.82 4.60
N LYS A 34 -16.68 4.01 5.39
CA LYS A 34 -15.69 2.98 5.64
C LYS A 34 -16.44 1.88 6.38
N VAL A 35 -16.68 0.75 5.73
CA VAL A 35 -17.25 -0.42 6.40
C VAL A 35 -16.23 -0.85 7.47
N TYR A 36 -16.64 -1.09 8.72
CA TYR A 36 -15.74 -1.52 9.80
C TYR A 36 -16.01 -2.98 10.16
N ALA A 37 -14.95 -3.79 10.31
CA ALA A 37 -15.01 -5.12 10.91
C ALA A 37 -14.14 -5.13 12.16
N ASN A 38 -14.67 -5.59 13.29
CA ASN A 38 -13.95 -5.65 14.58
C ASN A 38 -13.28 -4.32 14.98
N GLY A 39 -13.95 -3.20 14.72
CA GLY A 39 -13.46 -1.86 15.08
C GLY A 39 -12.38 -1.29 14.15
N ARG A 40 -12.10 -1.91 13.00
CA ARG A 40 -11.13 -1.41 12.00
C ARG A 40 -11.79 -1.23 10.63
N PRO A 41 -11.43 -0.19 9.85
CA PRO A 41 -11.98 0.00 8.51
C PRO A 41 -11.55 -1.17 7.62
N ILE A 42 -12.50 -1.76 6.88
CA ILE A 42 -12.29 -2.93 6.00
C ILE A 42 -11.33 -2.58 4.86
N SER A 43 -11.17 -1.30 4.49
CA SER A 43 -10.11 -0.86 3.56
C SER A 43 -8.69 -1.22 4.04
N TYR A 44 -8.51 -1.56 5.32
CA TYR A 44 -7.23 -2.02 5.88
C TYR A 44 -7.06 -3.56 5.85
N ILE A 45 -8.12 -4.33 5.57
CA ILE A 45 -8.06 -5.80 5.64
C ILE A 45 -7.50 -6.41 4.34
N GLU A 46 -7.65 -5.75 3.19
CA GLU A 46 -7.12 -6.27 1.91
C GLU A 46 -5.61 -6.14 1.75
N GLU A 47 -4.97 -5.12 2.35
CA GLU A 47 -3.53 -4.86 2.16
C GLU A 47 -2.63 -5.81 2.98
N SER A 48 -3.20 -6.53 3.94
CA SER A 48 -2.43 -7.36 4.89
C SER A 48 -2.34 -8.84 4.53
N LYS A 49 -3.02 -9.31 3.48
CA LYS A 49 -2.96 -10.72 3.08
C LYS A 49 -1.72 -11.02 2.23
N ARG A 50 -0.54 -10.65 2.71
CA ARG A 50 0.72 -11.14 2.13
C ARG A 50 0.79 -12.64 2.34
N LYS A 51 0.66 -13.39 1.24
CA LYS A 51 0.80 -14.83 1.24
C LYS A 51 2.24 -15.15 1.62
N THR A 52 2.44 -15.62 2.85
CA THR A 52 3.75 -16.05 3.32
C THR A 52 3.93 -17.53 3.04
N LYS A 53 5.05 -17.88 2.41
CA LYS A 53 5.43 -19.27 2.12
C LYS A 53 6.83 -19.51 2.63
N ILE A 54 7.04 -20.60 3.36
CA ILE A 54 8.39 -21.05 3.71
C ILE A 54 8.96 -21.83 2.52
N ALA A 55 10.18 -21.51 2.14
CA ALA A 55 10.91 -22.17 1.07
C ALA A 55 12.35 -22.46 1.50
N THR A 56 12.97 -23.43 0.83
CA THR A 56 14.38 -23.80 1.07
C THR A 56 15.21 -23.51 -0.17
N VAL A 57 16.44 -23.03 0.03
CA VAL A 57 17.37 -22.77 -1.08
C VAL A 57 17.88 -24.10 -1.66
N GLY A 58 17.66 -24.31 -2.97
CA GLY A 58 18.00 -25.56 -3.66
C GLY A 58 19.41 -25.61 -4.27
N VAL A 59 20.07 -24.47 -4.40
CA VAL A 59 21.39 -24.29 -5.03
C VAL A 59 22.48 -24.03 -4.00
N GLU A 60 23.74 -24.31 -4.33
CA GLU A 60 24.89 -24.14 -3.43
C GLU A 60 25.04 -22.70 -2.92
N SER A 61 24.97 -21.72 -3.82
CA SER A 61 25.03 -20.30 -3.50
C SER A 61 24.00 -19.54 -4.34
N LEU A 62 23.15 -18.78 -3.67
CA LEU A 62 22.11 -17.94 -4.26
C LEU A 62 22.36 -16.48 -3.89
N ASN A 63 22.48 -15.62 -4.91
CA ASN A 63 22.69 -14.19 -4.70
C ASN A 63 21.38 -13.49 -4.30
N VAL A 64 21.43 -12.76 -3.20
CA VAL A 64 20.35 -11.89 -2.73
C VAL A 64 20.64 -10.46 -3.17
N ARG A 65 19.67 -9.82 -3.83
CA ARG A 65 19.81 -8.48 -4.38
C ARG A 65 18.94 -7.46 -3.67
N VAL A 66 19.30 -6.18 -3.79
CA VAL A 66 18.55 -5.06 -3.20
C VAL A 66 17.22 -4.84 -3.92
N GLU A 67 17.20 -5.06 -5.23
CA GLU A 67 16.06 -4.90 -6.12
C GLU A 67 15.90 -6.12 -7.06
N PRO A 68 14.71 -6.32 -7.66
CA PRO A 68 14.49 -7.40 -8.61
C PRO A 68 15.18 -7.09 -9.95
N GLY A 69 16.22 -7.85 -10.30
CA GLY A 69 16.89 -7.77 -11.60
C GLY A 69 18.30 -8.35 -11.57
N ILE A 70 18.81 -8.81 -12.72
CA ILE A 70 20.17 -9.41 -12.78
C ILE A 70 21.29 -8.35 -12.74
N HIS A 71 20.96 -7.09 -13.08
CA HIS A 71 21.89 -5.96 -13.09
C HIS A 71 21.92 -5.21 -11.76
N GLU A 72 21.07 -5.59 -10.80
CA GLU A 72 20.96 -4.92 -9.52
C GLU A 72 22.08 -5.27 -8.54
N THR A 73 22.32 -4.41 -7.56
CA THR A 73 23.38 -4.64 -6.57
C THR A 73 23.10 -5.88 -5.72
N ILE A 74 24.13 -6.73 -5.56
CA ILE A 74 24.09 -7.90 -4.68
C ILE A 74 24.24 -7.41 -3.23
N LYS A 75 23.23 -7.68 -2.41
CA LYS A 75 23.22 -7.39 -0.97
C LYS A 75 23.95 -8.46 -0.16
N GLY A 76 23.92 -9.71 -0.63
CA GLY A 76 24.57 -10.84 0.02
C GLY A 76 24.24 -12.17 -0.66
N SER A 77 24.44 -13.28 0.05
CA SER A 77 24.17 -14.62 -0.46
C SER A 77 23.46 -15.50 0.57
N LEU A 78 22.74 -16.49 0.05
CA LEU A 78 22.15 -17.61 0.80
C LEU A 78 22.76 -18.92 0.32
N PHE A 79 22.83 -19.90 1.19
CA PHE A 79 23.42 -21.20 0.88
C PHE A 79 22.37 -22.30 0.83
N ARG A 80 22.74 -23.43 0.20
CA ARG A 80 21.87 -24.63 0.14
C ARG A 80 21.39 -25.01 1.53
N GLY A 81 20.09 -25.24 1.66
CA GLY A 81 19.46 -25.62 2.94
C GLY A 81 19.01 -24.44 3.81
N ASP A 82 19.37 -23.19 3.46
CA ASP A 82 18.84 -22.02 4.15
C ASP A 82 17.32 -21.97 4.01
N ARG A 83 16.64 -21.79 5.16
CA ARG A 83 15.19 -21.60 5.20
C ARG A 83 14.85 -20.12 5.14
N VAL A 84 14.01 -19.77 4.20
CA VAL A 84 13.57 -18.40 3.97
C VAL A 84 12.05 -18.31 3.94
N LEU A 85 11.55 -17.19 4.43
CA LEU A 85 10.16 -16.81 4.35
C LEU A 85 9.97 -15.90 3.14
N VAL A 86 9.21 -16.38 2.16
CA VAL A 86 8.78 -15.63 0.99
C VAL A 86 7.51 -14.88 1.36
N TYR A 87 7.48 -13.55 1.24
CA TYR A 87 6.32 -12.75 1.63
C TYR A 87 5.81 -11.81 0.55
N MET A 88 6.52 -11.69 -0.56
CA MET A 88 6.16 -10.82 -1.67
C MET A 88 6.72 -11.41 -2.96
N GLU A 89 5.94 -11.31 -4.02
CA GLU A 89 6.35 -11.66 -5.38
C GLU A 89 6.33 -10.38 -6.20
N SER A 90 7.36 -10.20 -7.03
CA SER A 90 7.40 -9.08 -7.97
C SER A 90 6.35 -9.30 -9.04
N GLU A 91 5.51 -8.28 -9.27
CA GLU A 91 4.55 -8.28 -10.38
C GLU A 91 5.24 -8.18 -11.75
N ARG A 92 6.49 -7.71 -11.77
CA ARG A 92 7.28 -7.59 -12.99
C ARG A 92 8.35 -8.68 -13.06
N ASN A 93 8.39 -9.34 -14.21
CA ASN A 93 9.51 -10.18 -14.60
C ASN A 93 10.69 -9.28 -15.00
N ALA A 94 11.59 -9.03 -14.05
CA ALA A 94 12.85 -8.34 -14.34
C ALA A 94 13.85 -9.35 -14.90
N SER A 95 14.42 -9.03 -16.07
CA SER A 95 15.48 -9.84 -16.70
C SER A 95 15.09 -11.30 -16.97
N GLY A 96 13.81 -11.58 -17.24
CA GLY A 96 13.31 -12.93 -17.55
C GLY A 96 13.06 -13.84 -16.35
N TYR A 97 13.20 -13.33 -15.12
CA TYR A 97 12.95 -14.08 -13.89
C TYR A 97 11.79 -13.49 -13.10
N THR A 98 11.04 -14.37 -12.43
CA THR A 98 10.09 -13.95 -11.39
C THR A 98 10.86 -13.81 -10.08
N TRP A 99 10.86 -12.59 -9.55
CA TRP A 99 11.57 -12.25 -8.33
C TRP A 99 10.64 -12.34 -7.14
N VAL A 100 11.17 -12.82 -6.02
CA VAL A 100 10.44 -12.87 -4.76
C VAL A 100 11.28 -12.23 -3.66
N LYS A 101 10.61 -11.50 -2.77
CA LYS A 101 11.22 -10.93 -1.59
C LYS A 101 11.19 -11.96 -0.48
N ILE A 102 12.38 -12.23 0.06
CA ILE A 102 12.60 -13.23 1.08
C ILE A 102 13.11 -12.60 2.38
N ARG A 103 12.93 -13.33 3.46
CA ARG A 103 13.55 -13.08 4.76
C ARG A 103 14.08 -14.38 5.32
N ARG A 104 15.38 -14.46 5.59
CA ARG A 104 16.01 -15.61 6.23
C ARG A 104 15.58 -15.69 7.68
N ILE A 105 15.25 -16.92 8.13
CA ILE A 105 14.67 -17.14 9.46
C ILE A 105 15.72 -17.05 10.57
N SER A 106 16.98 -17.36 10.30
CA SER A 106 18.05 -17.38 11.30
C SER A 106 18.43 -16.00 11.82
N ASP A 107 18.56 -15.01 10.92
CA ASP A 107 19.09 -13.68 11.23
C ASP A 107 18.21 -12.52 10.74
N GLY A 108 17.09 -12.82 10.09
CA GLY A 108 16.20 -11.81 9.53
C GLY A 108 16.71 -11.16 8.25
N PHE A 109 17.78 -11.67 7.64
CA PHE A 109 18.34 -11.10 6.42
C PHE A 109 17.33 -11.12 5.27
N GLU A 110 17.10 -9.95 4.66
CA GLU A 110 16.09 -9.79 3.61
C GLU A 110 16.63 -9.22 2.31
N GLY A 111 15.98 -9.59 1.22
CA GLY A 111 16.24 -9.07 -0.11
C GLY A 111 15.49 -9.84 -1.18
N TRP A 112 15.86 -9.63 -2.44
CA TRP A 112 15.22 -10.23 -3.61
C TRP A 112 16.05 -11.38 -4.15
N VAL A 113 15.34 -12.47 -4.51
CA VAL A 113 15.92 -13.65 -5.15
C VAL A 113 15.00 -14.13 -6.27
N ALA A 114 15.57 -14.82 -7.25
CA ALA A 114 14.77 -15.45 -8.30
C ALA A 114 14.07 -16.71 -7.75
N LYS A 115 12.76 -16.79 -7.96
CA LYS A 115 11.86 -17.84 -7.44
C LYS A 115 12.29 -19.25 -7.86
N ASN A 116 12.88 -19.40 -9.04
CA ASN A 116 13.29 -20.67 -9.63
C ASN A 116 14.32 -21.45 -8.81
N TYR A 117 15.07 -20.76 -7.94
CA TYR A 117 16.11 -21.38 -7.10
C TYR A 117 15.61 -21.79 -5.71
N LEU A 118 14.35 -21.50 -5.40
CA LEU A 118 13.68 -21.88 -4.17
C LEU A 118 12.84 -23.15 -4.39
N LYS A 119 12.85 -24.05 -3.40
CA LYS A 119 12.04 -25.27 -3.33
C LYS A 119 10.92 -25.09 -2.31
#